data_AF-A0AAW1UNM8-F1
#
_entry.id   AF-A0AAW1UNM8-F1
#
_cell.length_a   1.000
_cell.length_b   1.000
_cell.length_c   1.000
_cell.angle_alpha   90.00
_cell.angle_beta   90.00
_cell.angle_gamma   90.00
#
_symmetry.space_group_name_H-M   'P 1'
#
loop_
_entity.id
_entity.type
_entity.pdbx_description
1 polymer ?
#
loop_
_entity_poly.entity_id
_entity_poly.type
_entity_poly.pdbx_seq_one_letter_code
_entity_poly.pdbx_strand_id
1 'polypeptide(L)'
;MPLRRAPWTQQNLHSAMAALERGHLTQRGAAYRYNIPRRTLRHHLKSGGNTFRTPFNETQECDLVNTIIRFANIGMPLSPMLIRRQAFILCEKYELKHNFNKDIGLAGKDWLKMFLKGHPEFLTERHIL
;
A
#
# COMPACT_ATOMS: atom_id res chain seq x y z
N MET A 1 23.43 1.36 13.73
CA MET A 1 23.66 1.30 12.26
C MET A 1 22.60 2.16 11.57
N PRO A 2 22.95 3.27 10.90
CA PRO A 2 21.96 4.08 10.20
C PRO A 2 21.40 3.33 8.98
N LEU A 3 20.08 3.39 8.79
CA LEU A 3 19.41 2.82 7.61
C LEU A 3 19.95 3.50 6.35
N ARG A 4 20.68 2.77 5.50
CA ARG A 4 21.12 3.24 4.17
C ARG A 4 19.87 3.60 3.35
N ARG A 5 19.53 4.88 3.32
CA ARG A 5 18.50 5.42 2.43
C ARG A 5 19.00 5.24 0.99
N ALA A 6 18.09 4.89 0.10
CA ALA A 6 18.41 4.70 -1.31
C ALA A 6 19.03 5.98 -1.91
N PRO A 7 20.09 5.89 -2.74
CA PRO A 7 20.77 7.05 -3.32
C PRO A 7 20.00 7.70 -4.48
N TRP A 8 18.77 7.26 -4.74
CA TRP A 8 17.94 7.69 -5.86
C TRP A 8 16.63 8.30 -5.36
N THR A 9 16.14 9.31 -6.07
CA THR A 9 14.87 9.98 -5.79
C THR A 9 13.71 9.24 -6.43
N GLN A 10 12.49 9.48 -5.92
CA GLN A 10 11.26 8.94 -6.53
C GLN A 10 11.09 9.39 -7.99
N GLN A 11 11.49 10.63 -8.29
CA GLN A 11 11.46 11.17 -9.65
C GLN A 11 12.39 10.40 -10.59
N ASN A 12 13.62 10.11 -10.17
CA ASN A 12 14.58 9.33 -10.94
C ASN A 12 14.03 7.92 -11.22
N LEU A 13 13.37 7.31 -10.24
CA LEU A 13 12.74 6.01 -10.38
C LEU A 13 11.60 6.04 -11.40
N HIS A 14 10.71 7.03 -11.35
CA HIS A 14 9.64 7.19 -12.35
C HIS A 14 10.20 7.40 -13.76
N SER A 15 11.18 8.28 -13.94
CA SER A 15 11.80 8.51 -15.25
C SER A 15 12.51 7.26 -15.77
N ALA A 16 13.19 6.51 -14.91
CA ALA A 16 13.83 5.24 -15.26
C ALA A 16 12.80 4.19 -15.71
N MET A 17 11.69 4.04 -14.98
CA MET A 17 10.63 3.10 -15.31
C MET A 17 9.94 3.45 -16.63
N ALA A 18 9.60 4.73 -16.85
CA ALA A 18 9.01 5.19 -18.10
C ALA A 18 9.94 4.93 -19.32
N ALA A 19 11.25 5.14 -19.15
CA ALA A 19 12.23 4.86 -20.22
C ALA A 19 12.40 3.35 -20.49
N LEU A 20 12.24 2.50 -19.47
CA LEU A 20 12.26 1.04 -19.62
C LEU A 20 10.99 0.51 -20.29
N GLU A 21 9.82 1.01 -19.90
CA GLU A 21 8.52 0.63 -20.48
C GLU A 21 8.40 1.03 -21.95
N ARG A 22 8.92 2.20 -22.32
CA ARG A 22 8.99 2.68 -23.71
C ARG A 22 10.09 2.00 -24.54
N GLY A 23 10.91 1.12 -23.95
CA GLY A 23 12.01 0.44 -24.62
C GLY A 23 13.21 1.33 -24.99
N HIS A 24 13.26 2.58 -24.52
CA HIS A 24 14.34 3.53 -24.81
C HIS A 24 15.65 3.18 -24.12
N LEU A 25 15.61 2.41 -23.02
CA LEU A 25 16.78 1.98 -22.26
C LEU A 25 16.67 0.51 -21.85
N THR A 26 17.81 -0.15 -21.72
CA THR A 26 17.90 -1.45 -21.05
C THR A 26 17.99 -1.27 -19.54
N GLN A 27 17.69 -2.31 -18.74
CA GLN A 27 17.84 -2.27 -17.27
C GLN A 27 19.25 -1.85 -16.84
N ARG A 28 20.28 -2.23 -17.60
CA ARG A 28 21.67 -1.82 -17.35
C ARG A 28 21.88 -0.34 -17.65
N GLY A 29 21.36 0.15 -18.78
CA GLY A 29 21.43 1.56 -19.16
C GLY A 29 20.68 2.47 -18.19
N ALA A 30 19.48 2.09 -17.77
CA ALA A 30 18.70 2.82 -16.78
C ALA A 30 19.38 2.84 -15.40
N ALA A 31 20.00 1.73 -14.98
CA ALA A 31 20.72 1.68 -13.71
C ALA A 31 21.89 2.67 -13.67
N TYR A 32 22.65 2.77 -14.76
CA TYR A 32 23.75 3.71 -14.88
C TYR A 32 23.25 5.16 -14.97
N ARG A 33 22.27 5.44 -15.84
CA ARG A 33 21.78 6.79 -16.10
C ARG A 33 21.08 7.43 -14.89
N TYR A 34 20.29 6.65 -14.15
CA TYR A 34 19.47 7.17 -13.04
C TYR A 34 20.05 6.85 -11.65
N ASN A 35 21.23 6.21 -11.60
CA ASN A 35 21.88 5.75 -10.37
C ASN A 35 20.96 4.85 -9.48
N ILE A 36 20.24 3.93 -10.13
CA ILE A 36 19.30 3.03 -9.47
C ILE A 36 19.83 1.60 -9.55
N PRO A 37 20.00 0.88 -8.43
CA PRO A 37 20.44 -0.51 -8.48
C PRO A 37 19.54 -1.35 -9.39
N ARG A 38 20.13 -2.18 -10.24
CA ARG A 38 19.40 -3.06 -11.18
C ARG A 38 18.36 -3.94 -10.47
N ARG A 39 18.66 -4.37 -9.23
CA ARG A 39 17.73 -5.15 -8.39
C ARG A 39 16.44 -4.37 -8.10
N THR A 40 16.54 -3.07 -7.82
CA THR A 40 15.40 -2.19 -7.62
C THR A 40 14.58 -2.06 -8.90
N LEU A 41 15.20 -1.73 -10.03
CA LEU A 41 14.50 -1.64 -11.32
C LEU A 41 13.79 -2.96 -11.68
N ARG A 42 14.47 -4.09 -11.50
CA ARG A 42 13.87 -5.42 -11.70
C ARG A 42 12.71 -5.70 -10.76
N HIS A 43 12.81 -5.31 -9.48
CA HIS A 43 11.72 -5.44 -8.53
C HIS A 43 10.52 -4.58 -8.95
N HIS A 44 10.75 -3.35 -9.38
CA HIS A 44 9.70 -2.48 -9.89
C HIS A 44 9.03 -3.02 -11.15
N LEU A 45 9.81 -3.59 -12.09
CA LEU A 45 9.26 -4.23 -13.29
C LEU A 45 8.48 -5.52 -12.99
N LYS A 46 8.94 -6.35 -12.04
CA LYS A 46 8.25 -7.60 -11.68
C LYS A 46 7.02 -7.39 -10.80
N SER A 47 7.08 -6.43 -9.89
CA SER A 47 6.08 -6.21 -8.85
C SER A 47 5.27 -4.93 -9.05
N GLY A 48 5.40 -4.25 -10.20
CA GLY A 48 4.77 -2.95 -10.46
C GLY A 48 5.25 -1.85 -9.51
N GLY A 49 6.40 -2.04 -8.87
CA GLY A 49 6.98 -1.07 -7.94
C GLY A 49 6.30 -0.96 -6.59
N ASN A 50 5.60 -2.01 -6.15
CA ASN A 50 4.66 -2.00 -5.04
C ASN A 50 5.20 -1.38 -3.73
N THR A 51 5.18 -0.06 -3.64
CA THR A 51 4.63 0.68 -2.51
C THR A 51 3.23 0.13 -2.30
N PHE A 52 3.04 -0.72 -1.29
CA PHE A 52 1.77 -1.31 -0.85
C PHE A 52 0.53 -0.69 -1.53
N ARG A 53 0.18 -1.15 -2.74
CA ARG A 53 -1.05 -0.73 -3.39
C ARG A 53 -2.19 -1.31 -2.58
N THR A 54 -3.10 -0.43 -2.17
CA THR A 54 -4.39 -0.86 -1.64
C THR A 54 -5.01 -1.85 -2.64
N PRO A 55 -5.52 -3.01 -2.19
CA PRO A 55 -6.17 -3.97 -3.08
C PRO A 55 -7.52 -3.45 -3.60
N PHE A 56 -7.99 -2.31 -3.07
CA PHE A 56 -9.31 -1.76 -3.32
C PHE A 56 -9.29 -0.74 -4.45
N ASN A 57 -10.34 -0.74 -5.26
CA ASN A 57 -10.72 0.43 -6.06
C ASN A 57 -11.47 1.46 -5.18
N GLU A 58 -11.77 2.64 -5.74
CA GLU A 58 -12.41 3.74 -5.02
C GLU A 58 -13.76 3.33 -4.38
N THR A 59 -14.58 2.56 -5.09
CA THR A 59 -15.88 2.08 -4.58
C THR A 59 -15.70 1.09 -3.42
N GLN A 60 -14.76 0.16 -3.52
CA GLN A 60 -14.45 -0.82 -2.48
C GLN A 60 -13.83 -0.17 -1.24
N GLU A 61 -13.00 0.86 -1.44
CA GLU A 61 -12.43 1.64 -0.35
C GLU A 61 -13.53 2.44 0.38
N CYS A 62 -14.48 3.02 -0.36
CA CYS A 62 -15.67 3.66 0.19
C CYS A 62 -16.53 2.68 1.01
N ASP A 63 -16.77 1.47 0.50
CA ASP A 63 -17.49 0.41 1.23
C ASP A 63 -16.79 0.06 2.56
N LEU A 64 -15.46 -0.05 2.54
CA LEU A 64 -14.67 -0.33 3.73
C LEU A 64 -14.79 0.80 4.76
N VAL A 65 -14.62 2.04 4.34
CA VAL A 65 -14.75 3.25 5.18
C VAL A 65 -16.15 3.33 5.80
N ASN A 66 -17.19 3.17 4.99
CA ASN A 66 -18.58 3.18 5.47
C ASN A 66 -18.85 2.08 6.50
N THR A 67 -18.30 0.89 6.28
CA THR A 67 -18.42 -0.22 7.23
C THR A 67 -17.76 0.12 8.57
N ILE A 68 -16.57 0.70 8.55
CA ILE A 68 -15.86 1.14 9.76
C ILE A 68 -16.65 2.23 10.50
N ILE A 69 -17.16 3.24 9.78
CA ILE A 69 -17.98 4.31 10.35
C ILE A 69 -19.25 3.74 11.00
N ARG A 70 -19.91 2.77 10.36
CA ARG A 70 -21.09 2.10 10.95
C ARG A 70 -20.75 1.43 12.28
N PHE A 71 -19.59 0.77 12.39
CA PHE A 71 -19.15 0.19 13.65
C PHE A 71 -18.94 1.26 14.74
N ALA A 72 -18.34 2.40 14.38
CA ALA A 72 -18.20 3.51 15.31
C ALA A 72 -19.56 4.03 15.79
N ASN A 73 -20.51 4.22 14.87
CA ASN A 73 -21.83 4.76 15.17
C ASN A 73 -22.69 3.87 16.08
N ILE A 74 -22.47 2.55 16.09
CA ILE A 74 -23.13 1.62 17.01
C ILE A 74 -22.39 1.48 18.35
N GLY A 75 -21.38 2.33 18.60
CA GLY A 75 -20.64 2.37 19.86
C GLY A 75 -19.51 1.34 19.96
N MET A 76 -19.09 0.70 18.86
CA MET A 76 -17.90 -0.17 18.89
C MET A 76 -16.62 0.67 18.81
N PRO A 77 -15.63 0.40 19.68
CA PRO A 77 -14.32 1.04 19.59
C PRO A 77 -13.61 0.71 18.26
N LEU A 78 -13.12 1.74 17.55
CA LEU A 78 -12.34 1.53 16.33
C LEU A 78 -10.90 1.12 16.66
N SER A 79 -10.71 -0.16 16.96
CA SER A 79 -9.37 -0.68 17.17
C SER A 79 -8.61 -0.88 15.85
N PRO A 80 -7.27 -0.74 15.86
CA PRO A 80 -6.40 -1.14 14.74
C PRO A 80 -6.68 -2.56 14.24
N MET A 81 -7.08 -3.47 15.13
CA MET A 81 -7.40 -4.85 14.79
C MET A 81 -8.69 -4.94 13.98
N LEU A 82 -9.73 -4.19 14.37
CA LEU A 82 -11.00 -4.14 13.66
C LEU A 82 -10.81 -3.66 12.22
N ILE A 83 -10.11 -2.53 12.02
CA ILE A 83 -9.86 -1.96 10.69
C ILE A 83 -9.12 -2.98 9.80
N ARG A 84 -8.07 -3.62 10.33
CA ARG A 84 -7.28 -4.63 9.62
C ARG A 84 -8.08 -5.89 9.29
N ARG A 85 -9.03 -6.27 10.15
CA ARG A 85 -9.94 -7.39 9.94
C ARG A 85 -10.97 -7.09 8.87
N GLN A 86 -11.58 -5.90 8.90
CA GLN A 86 -12.55 -5.49 7.88
C GLN A 86 -11.94 -5.43 6.49
N ALA A 87 -10.71 -4.91 6.37
CA ALA A 87 -9.99 -4.92 5.10
C ALA A 87 -9.74 -6.35 4.57
N PHE A 88 -9.38 -7.29 5.44
CA PHE A 88 -9.21 -8.69 5.06
C PHE A 88 -10.53 -9.31 4.58
N ILE A 89 -11.60 -9.15 5.36
CA ILE A 89 -12.92 -9.68 5.03
C ILE A 89 -13.41 -9.13 3.69
N LEU A 90 -13.23 -7.82 3.46
CA LEU A 90 -13.66 -7.20 2.21
C LEU A 90 -12.88 -7.73 1.00
N CYS A 91 -11.59 -8.00 1.17
CA CYS A 91 -10.79 -8.65 0.11
C CYS A 91 -11.29 -10.05 -0.21
N GLU A 92 -11.53 -10.89 0.80
CA GLU A 92 -12.02 -12.26 0.59
C GLU A 92 -13.45 -12.25 0.02
N LYS A 93 -14.31 -11.32 0.46
CA LYS A 93 -15.69 -11.15 -0.06
C LYS A 93 -15.73 -10.82 -1.55
N TYR A 94 -14.83 -9.96 -2.01
CA TYR A 94 -14.74 -9.54 -3.41
C TYR A 94 -13.70 -10.37 -4.22
N GLU A 95 -13.18 -11.46 -3.66
CA GLU A 95 -12.16 -12.33 -4.27
C GLU A 95 -10.93 -11.57 -4.82
N LEU A 96 -10.54 -10.50 -4.11
CA LEU A 96 -9.43 -9.65 -4.53
C LEU A 96 -8.10 -10.35 -4.29
N LYS A 97 -7.14 -10.18 -5.21
CA LYS A 97 -5.78 -10.64 -4.97
C LYS A 97 -5.08 -9.72 -3.95
N HIS A 98 -4.73 -10.26 -2.79
CA HIS A 98 -3.99 -9.54 -1.76
C HIS A 98 -2.83 -10.34 -1.18
N ASN A 99 -1.94 -9.65 -0.48
CA ASN A 99 -0.83 -10.22 0.28
C ASN A 99 -1.07 -10.23 1.80
N PHE A 100 -2.31 -9.99 2.24
CA PHE A 100 -2.67 -10.05 3.65
C PHE A 100 -2.48 -11.47 4.22
N ASN A 101 -2.28 -11.54 5.52
CA ASN A 101 -2.04 -12.80 6.20
C ASN A 101 -3.36 -13.58 6.27
N LYS A 102 -3.43 -14.73 5.58
CA LYS A 102 -4.61 -15.60 5.53
C LYS A 102 -4.77 -16.47 6.77
N ASP A 103 -3.67 -16.87 7.42
CA ASP A 103 -3.71 -17.70 8.63
C ASP A 103 -4.34 -16.94 9.81
N ILE A 104 -3.98 -15.66 9.96
CA ILE A 104 -4.52 -14.78 11.00
C ILE A 104 -5.80 -14.06 10.49
N GLY A 105 -5.96 -13.94 9.18
CA GLY A 105 -7.05 -13.23 8.53
C GLY A 105 -7.04 -11.73 8.83
N LEU A 106 -5.89 -11.08 8.67
CA LEU A 106 -5.69 -9.64 8.93
C LEU A 106 -4.83 -8.99 7.87
N ALA A 107 -5.18 -7.75 7.52
CA ALA A 107 -4.29 -6.86 6.77
C ALA A 107 -3.00 -6.54 7.53
N GLY A 108 -1.93 -6.15 6.83
CA GLY A 108 -0.63 -5.83 7.46
C GLY A 108 -0.64 -4.54 8.29
N LYS A 109 0.33 -4.39 9.20
CA LYS A 109 0.50 -3.14 9.98
C LYS A 109 0.88 -1.95 9.08
N ASP A 110 1.68 -2.19 8.05
CA ASP A 110 2.08 -1.13 7.12
C ASP A 110 0.94 -0.69 6.20
N TRP A 111 0.05 -1.64 5.83
CA TRP A 111 -1.20 -1.30 5.15
C TRP A 111 -2.07 -0.38 6.03
N LEU A 112 -2.23 -0.69 7.31
CA LEU A 112 -3.00 0.15 8.24
C LEU A 112 -2.43 1.58 8.32
N LYS A 113 -1.10 1.72 8.45
CA LYS A 113 -0.47 3.05 8.47
C LYS A 113 -0.76 3.85 7.21
N MET A 114 -0.72 3.20 6.04
CA MET A 114 -1.04 3.83 4.77
C MET A 114 -2.51 4.23 4.68
N PHE A 115 -3.42 3.33 5.08
CA PHE A 115 -4.85 3.58 5.11
C PHE A 115 -5.21 4.78 6.01
N LEU A 116 -4.68 4.82 7.24
CA LEU A 116 -4.93 5.92 8.17
C LEU A 116 -4.31 7.25 7.73
N LYS A 117 -3.26 7.22 6.88
CA LYS A 117 -2.71 8.43 6.27
C LYS A 117 -3.66 9.02 5.22
N GLY A 118 -4.41 8.17 4.51
CA GLY A 118 -5.46 8.58 3.58
C GLY A 118 -6.77 8.95 4.27
N HIS A 119 -7.02 8.39 5.45
CA HIS A 119 -8.25 8.55 6.24
C HIS A 119 -7.96 9.05 7.67
N PRO A 120 -7.49 10.30 7.82
CA PRO A 120 -7.15 10.86 9.11
C PRO A 120 -8.34 11.00 10.07
N GLU A 121 -9.58 10.96 9.57
CA GLU A 121 -10.82 10.96 10.37
C GLU A 121 -10.86 9.83 11.41
N PHE A 122 -10.25 8.69 11.11
CA PHE A 122 -10.16 7.57 12.04
C PHE A 122 -9.11 7.77 13.12
N LEU A 123 -8.22 8.77 13.02
CA LEU A 123 -7.21 9.06 14.03
C LEU A 123 -7.71 10.02 15.12
N THR A 124 -8.88 10.65 14.93
CA THR A 124 -9.40 11.63 15.88
C THR A 124 -10.08 10.99 17.10
N GLU A 125 -9.99 11.68 18.25
CA GLU A 125 -10.44 11.23 19.58
C GLU A 125 -11.92 10.83 19.67
N ARG A 126 -12.75 11.19 18.67
CA ARG A 126 -14.16 10.78 18.61
C ARG A 126 -14.34 9.29 18.33
N HIS A 127 -13.32 8.58 17.86
CA HIS A 127 -13.44 7.18 17.46
C HIS A 127 -12.31 6.23 17.92
N ILE A 128 -11.23 6.74 18.52
CA ILE A 128 -10.11 5.97 19.12
C ILE A 128 -9.73 6.70 20.43
N LEU A 129 -9.61 6.13 21.63
CA LEU A 129 -8.99 4.87 22.12
C LEU A 129 -9.95 4.05 23.00
#